data_AF-A0A433ZX81-F1
#
_entry.id   AF-A0A433ZX81-F1
#
_cell.length_a   1.000
_cell.length_b   1.000
_cell.length_c   1.000
_cell.angle_alpha   90.00
_cell.angle_beta   90.00
_cell.angle_gamma   90.00
#
_symmetry.space_group_name_H-M   'P 1'
#
loop_
_entity.id
_entity.type
_entity.pdbx_description
1 polymer ?
#
loop_
_entity_poly.entity_id
_entity_poly.type
_entity_poly.pdbx_seq_one_letter_code
_entity_poly.pdbx_strand_id
1 'polypeptide(L)'
;MKVSINDFNKNIISMIKNPDLSEGEDILIYDDNNELAGVIIQPKLYQFIIDKINEIEDAEDSAVSYSHDSDTVSLDDLLKE
;
A
#
# COMPACT_ATOMS: atom_id res chain seq x y z
N MET A 1 -9.99 -4.84 -11.77
CA MET A 1 -10.78 -4.35 -12.92
C MET A 1 -9.91 -3.40 -13.74
N LYS A 2 -9.93 -3.44 -15.07
CA LYS A 2 -9.16 -2.52 -15.93
C LYS A 2 -10.14 -1.63 -16.70
N VAL A 3 -9.95 -0.32 -16.63
CA VAL A 3 -10.79 0.69 -17.32
C VAL A 3 -9.91 1.40 -18.35
N SER A 4 -10.46 1.74 -19.52
CA SER A 4 -9.68 2.44 -20.54
C SER A 4 -9.51 3.90 -20.15
N ILE A 5 -8.32 4.47 -20.36
CA ILE A 5 -8.10 5.90 -20.14
C ILE A 5 -9.01 6.76 -21.05
N ASN A 6 -9.46 6.21 -22.18
CA ASN A 6 -10.36 6.89 -23.11
C ASN A 6 -11.80 7.01 -22.57
N ASP A 7 -12.14 6.29 -21.51
CA ASP A 7 -13.45 6.37 -20.85
C ASP A 7 -13.54 7.58 -19.91
N PHE A 8 -12.41 8.26 -19.64
CA PHE A 8 -12.33 9.42 -18.77
C PHE A 8 -12.47 10.74 -19.54
N ASN A 9 -12.89 11.78 -18.82
CA ASN A 9 -12.89 13.14 -19.35
C ASN A 9 -11.46 13.56 -19.76
N LYS A 10 -11.32 14.22 -20.92
CA LYS A 10 -10.02 14.69 -21.45
C LYS A 10 -9.22 15.53 -20.45
N ASN A 11 -9.88 16.30 -19.59
CA ASN A 11 -9.21 17.11 -18.58
C ASN A 11 -8.54 16.24 -17.51
N ILE A 12 -9.22 15.16 -17.09
CA ILE A 12 -8.67 14.17 -16.16
C ILE A 12 -7.48 13.45 -16.81
N ILE A 13 -7.59 13.09 -18.10
CA ILE A 13 -6.49 12.47 -18.86
C ILE A 13 -5.26 13.40 -18.88
N SER A 14 -5.43 14.71 -19.09
CA SER A 14 -4.30 15.64 -19.08
C SER A 14 -3.66 15.77 -17.71
N MET A 15 -4.45 15.80 -16.63
CA MET A 15 -3.95 15.86 -15.26
C MET A 15 -3.17 14.59 -14.88
N ILE A 16 -3.64 13.41 -15.31
CA ILE A 16 -2.93 12.15 -15.06
C ILE A 16 -1.60 12.09 -15.82
N LYS A 17 -1.57 12.57 -17.08
CA LYS A 17 -0.37 12.49 -17.94
C LYS A 17 0.69 13.53 -17.59
N ASN A 18 0.27 14.73 -17.19
CA ASN A 18 1.13 15.84 -16.83
C ASN A 18 0.64 16.42 -15.50
N PRO A 19 0.89 15.74 -14.37
CA PRO A 19 0.54 16.28 -13.07
C PRO A 19 1.32 17.57 -12.81
N ASP A 20 0.64 18.60 -12.33
CA ASP A 20 1.31 19.81 -11.87
C ASP A 20 1.87 19.54 -10.47
N LEU A 21 3.20 19.47 -10.38
CA LEU A 21 3.92 19.25 -9.12
C LEU A 21 3.59 20.29 -8.04
N SER A 22 3.07 21.46 -8.44
CA SER A 22 2.68 22.56 -7.57
C SER A 22 1.32 22.34 -6.90
N GLU A 23 0.39 21.68 -7.59
CA GLU A 23 -0.99 21.45 -7.13
C GLU A 23 -1.15 20.08 -6.44
N GLY A 24 -0.11 19.23 -6.54
CA GLY A 24 -0.06 17.88 -5.99
C GLY A 24 -0.11 16.83 -7.08
N GLU A 25 0.52 15.68 -6.83
CA GLU A 25 0.55 14.56 -7.79
C GLU A 25 -0.75 13.73 -7.79
N ASP A 26 -1.66 14.00 -6.84
CA ASP A 26 -2.85 13.22 -6.55
C ASP A 26 -4.13 13.97 -6.95
N ILE A 27 -5.04 13.27 -7.63
CA ILE A 27 -6.33 13.82 -8.03
C ILE A 27 -7.38 13.37 -7.01
N LEU A 28 -7.87 14.32 -6.20
CA LEU A 28 -8.95 14.10 -5.24
C LEU A 28 -10.31 14.17 -5.94
N ILE A 29 -11.19 13.19 -5.67
CA ILE A 29 -12.54 13.10 -6.22
C ILE A 29 -13.52 13.27 -5.06
N TYR A 30 -14.33 14.32 -5.11
CA TYR A 30 -15.36 14.63 -4.12
C TYR A 30 -16.76 14.30 -4.65
N ASP A 31 -17.67 13.95 -3.75
CA ASP A 31 -19.10 13.79 -4.05
C ASP A 31 -19.86 15.13 -4.02
N ASP A 32 -21.18 15.07 -4.26
CA ASP A 32 -22.05 16.25 -4.24
C ASP A 32 -22.17 16.90 -2.85
N ASN A 33 -21.84 16.19 -1.77
CA ASN A 33 -21.82 16.68 -0.40
C ASN A 33 -20.46 17.26 -0.02
N ASN A 34 -19.52 17.35 -0.96
CA ASN A 34 -18.14 17.76 -0.74
C ASN A 34 -17.38 16.81 0.23
N GLU A 35 -17.76 15.53 0.27
CA GLU A 35 -17.03 14.47 0.95
C GLU A 35 -16.08 13.76 -0.03
N LEU A 36 -14.91 13.34 0.46
CA LEU A 36 -13.91 12.66 -0.36
C LEU A 36 -14.41 11.27 -0.75
N ALA A 37 -14.79 11.10 -2.02
CA ALA A 37 -15.27 9.84 -2.58
C ALA A 37 -14.13 8.93 -3.06
N GLY A 38 -12.99 9.50 -3.45
CA GLY A 38 -11.85 8.72 -3.90
C GLY A 38 -10.64 9.56 -4.29
N VAL A 39 -9.55 8.88 -4.64
CA VAL A 39 -8.31 9.50 -5.12
C VAL A 39 -7.73 8.70 -6.27
N ILE A 40 -7.13 9.41 -7.23
CA ILE A 40 -6.27 8.82 -8.27
C ILE A 40 -4.84 9.26 -7.97
N ILE A 41 -3.97 8.29 -7.71
CA ILE A 41 -2.55 8.53 -7.41
C ILE A 41 -1.67 8.02 -8.55
N GLN A 42 -0.49 8.61 -8.70
CA GLN A 42 0.50 8.18 -9.69
C GLN A 42 0.96 6.73 -9.43
N PRO A 43 1.15 5.90 -10.48
CA PRO A 43 1.60 4.51 -10.30
C PRO A 43 2.91 4.38 -9.52
N LYS A 44 3.84 5.34 -9.69
CA LYS A 44 5.11 5.35 -8.94
C LYS A 44 4.91 5.59 -7.44
N LEU A 45 4.01 6.51 -7.09
CA LEU A 45 3.68 6.81 -5.70
C LEU A 45 2.98 5.61 -5.06
N TYR A 46 2.03 4.99 -5.77
CA TYR A 46 1.38 3.77 -5.30
C TYR A 46 2.41 2.67 -5.02
N GLN A 47 3.34 2.42 -5.95
CA GLN A 47 4.37 1.41 -5.74
C GLN A 47 5.27 1.75 -4.55
N PHE A 48 5.70 3.00 -4.41
CA PHE A 48 6.51 3.45 -3.29
C PHE A 48 5.81 3.22 -1.93
N ILE A 49 4.51 3.50 -1.84
CA ILE A 49 3.71 3.26 -0.63
C ILE A 49 3.67 1.76 -0.30
N ILE A 50 3.41 0.91 -1.29
CA ILE A 50 3.40 -0.55 -1.10
C ILE A 50 4.77 -1.06 -0.63
N ASP A 51 5.85 -0.62 -1.29
CA ASP A 51 7.21 -1.01 -0.93
C ASP A 51 7.55 -0.58 0.50
N LYS A 52 7.11 0.62 0.92
CA LYS A 52 7.32 1.12 2.28
C LYS A 52 6.53 0.36 3.34
N ILE A 53 5.31 -0.05 3.03
CA ILE A 53 4.52 -0.89 3.95
C ILE A 53 5.22 -2.23 4.13
N ASN A 54 5.63 -2.87 3.03
CA ASN A 54 6.35 -4.14 3.09
C ASN A 54 7.67 -4.02 3.87
N GLU A 55 8.42 -2.93 3.70
CA GLU A 55 9.66 -2.71 4.46
C GLU A 55 9.40 -2.61 5.98
N ILE A 56 8.29 -1.99 6.39
CA ILE A 56 7.89 -1.91 7.79
C ILE A 56 7.49 -3.30 8.31
N GLU A 57 6.68 -4.05 7.56
CA GLU A 57 6.29 -5.42 7.93
C GLU A 57 7.51 -6.34 8.03
N ASP A 58 8.44 -6.28 7.06
CA ASP A 58 9.69 -7.04 7.08
C ASP A 58 10.56 -6.67 8.30
N ALA A 59 10.57 -5.40 8.69
CA ALA A 59 11.29 -4.94 9.88
C ALA A 59 10.63 -5.42 11.18
N GLU A 60 9.30 -5.45 11.24
CA GLU A 60 8.56 -5.97 12.40
C GLU A 60 8.68 -7.49 12.53
N ASP A 61 8.59 -8.24 11.44
CA ASP A 61 8.82 -9.69 11.42
C ASP A 61 10.28 -10.03 11.75
N SER A 62 11.23 -9.22 11.29
CA SER A 62 12.65 -9.35 11.68
C SER A 62 12.89 -8.97 13.15
N ALA A 63 12.06 -8.10 13.73
CA ALA A 63 12.10 -7.72 15.14
C ALA A 63 11.42 -8.74 16.06
N VAL A 64 10.57 -9.63 15.53
CA VAL A 64 10.16 -10.88 16.18
C VAL A 64 11.33 -11.87 16.10
N SER A 65 12.40 -11.52 16.81
CA SER A 65 13.37 -12.49 17.29
C SER A 65 12.59 -13.51 18.11
N TYR A 66 12.33 -14.69 17.55
CA TYR A 66 12.04 -15.87 18.36
C TYR A 66 13.24 -16.03 19.30
N SER A 67 13.12 -15.51 20.51
CA SER A 67 13.98 -15.90 21.61
C SER A 67 13.76 -17.41 21.73
N HIS A 68 14.75 -18.17 21.27
CA HIS A 68 14.79 -19.59 21.48
C HIS A 68 14.89 -19.79 22.99
N ASP A 69 13.74 -19.93 23.66
CA ASP A 69 13.70 -20.31 25.05
C ASP A 69 14.23 -21.73 25.09
N SER A 70 15.46 -21.90 25.59
CA SER A 70 16.09 -23.20 25.81
C SER A 70 15.31 -24.09 26.77
N ASP A 71 14.28 -23.55 27.43
CA ASP A 71 13.37 -24.23 28.33
C ASP A 71 12.07 -24.69 27.63
N THR A 72 11.92 -24.47 26.32
CA THR A 72 10.76 -24.99 25.57
C THR A 72 10.92 -26.49 25.30
N VAL A 73 10.09 -27.28 25.98
CA VAL A 73 9.98 -28.73 25.79
C VAL A 73 9.65 -29.01 24.32
N SER A 74 10.50 -29.77 23.65
CA SER A 74 10.30 -30.10 22.23
C SER A 74 9.10 -31.05 22.07
N LEU A 75 8.45 -31.03 20.88
CA LEU A 75 7.43 -32.04 20.56
C LEU A 75 7.99 -33.47 20.66
N ASP A 76 9.30 -33.65 20.41
CA ASP A 76 10.01 -34.92 20.60
C ASP A 76 10.18 -35.30 22.08
N ASP A 77 10.22 -34.35 23.01
CA ASP A 77 10.22 -34.63 24.45
C ASP A 77 8.81 -34.95 24.98
N LEU A 78 7.77 -34.42 24.36
CA LEU A 78 6.36 -34.75 24.68
C LEU A 78 5.94 -36.13 24.14
N LEU A 79 6.60 -36.64 23.10
CA LEU A 79 6.28 -37.90 22.44
C LEU A 79 7.14 -39.08 22.91
N LYS A 80 8.08 -38.85 23.85
CA LYS A 80 8.81 -39.92 24.54
C LYS A 80 8.04 -40.36 25.80
N GLU A 81 6.96 -41.11 25.58
CA GLU A 81 6.48 -42.14 26.51
C GLU A 81 6.74 -43.52 25.91
#